data_AF-A0A7X7J130-F1
#
_entry.id   AF-A0A7X7J130-F1
#
_cell.length_a   1.000
_cell.length_b   1.000
_cell.length_c   1.000
_cell.angle_alpha   90.00
_cell.angle_beta   90.00
_cell.angle_gamma   90.00
#
_symmetry.space_group_name_H-M   'P 1'
#
loop_
_entity.id
_entity.type
_entity.pdbx_description
1 polymer ?
#
loop_
_entity_poly.entity_id
_entity_poly.type
_entity_poly.pdbx_seq_one_letter_code
_entity_poly.pdbx_strand_id
1 'polypeptide(L)'
;MSRLCPAGPYEATWESLDARANPDWFNDAKFGIFIHWGVYAVPSWSPKGEYSEWYWHSMGKKDGATWKFHVQTYGEKFKYQDFAPMFKAELFEPKHWADVFKRSGAKYIVLTSKHHDGFCLWPSAQSWNWNSMDIGPHRDLCGELTEAVRAAGIKMGFYYSLYEWFNPLYLADPKRYVDEHMLPQIKDLVTRYKPDIVWPDGEWEHPSD
;
A
#
# COMPACT_ATOMS: atom_id res chain seq x y z
N MET A 1 -23.20 -16.67 -8.96
CA MET A 1 -22.04 -16.44 -9.85
C MET A 1 -22.45 -15.52 -10.99
N SER A 2 -22.62 -14.23 -10.72
CA SER A 2 -22.93 -13.23 -11.76
C SER A 2 -21.62 -12.63 -12.27
N ARG A 3 -21.45 -12.61 -13.60
CA ARG A 3 -20.28 -12.12 -14.34
C ARG A 3 -19.73 -10.82 -13.75
N LEU A 4 -18.52 -10.88 -13.17
CA LEU A 4 -17.91 -9.81 -12.36
C LEU A 4 -16.97 -8.88 -13.14
N CYS A 5 -16.69 -9.17 -14.42
CA CYS A 5 -15.89 -8.29 -15.28
C CYS A 5 -16.80 -7.58 -16.30
N PRO A 6 -16.68 -6.25 -16.48
CA PRO A 6 -17.30 -5.58 -17.61
C PRO A 6 -16.79 -6.20 -18.92
N ALA A 7 -17.62 -6.18 -19.98
CA ALA A 7 -17.23 -6.68 -21.29
C ALA A 7 -16.00 -5.90 -21.79
N GLY A 8 -14.85 -6.56 -21.79
CA GLY A 8 -13.58 -6.06 -22.28
C GLY A 8 -12.88 -7.14 -23.12
N PRO A 9 -11.74 -6.83 -23.74
CA PRO A 9 -11.04 -7.79 -24.61
C PRO A 9 -10.40 -8.97 -23.85
N TYR A 10 -10.49 -9.01 -22.52
CA TYR A 10 -9.87 -10.01 -21.66
C TYR A 10 -10.92 -10.81 -20.88
N GLU A 11 -10.71 -12.12 -20.82
CA GLU A 11 -11.46 -13.07 -20.00
C GLU A 11 -10.69 -13.38 -18.70
N ALA A 12 -11.40 -13.92 -17.69
CA ALA A 12 -10.80 -14.30 -16.42
C ALA A 12 -10.11 -15.68 -16.51
N THR A 13 -9.21 -15.84 -17.46
CA THR A 13 -8.37 -17.04 -17.67
C THR A 13 -6.93 -16.63 -17.88
N TRP A 14 -5.98 -17.50 -17.51
CA TRP A 14 -4.55 -17.21 -17.66
C TRP A 14 -4.18 -16.97 -19.12
N GLU A 15 -4.71 -17.76 -20.05
CA GLU A 15 -4.43 -17.64 -21.47
C GLU A 15 -4.84 -16.27 -22.03
N SER A 16 -5.96 -15.72 -21.55
CA SER A 16 -6.42 -14.40 -21.99
C SER A 16 -5.61 -13.28 -21.35
N LEU A 17 -5.29 -13.38 -20.06
CA LEU A 17 -4.54 -12.36 -19.32
C LEU A 17 -3.07 -12.30 -19.76
N ASP A 18 -2.42 -13.43 -19.99
CA ASP A 18 -1.02 -13.52 -20.43
C ASP A 18 -0.81 -13.03 -21.86
N ALA A 19 -1.87 -13.04 -22.68
CA ALA A 19 -1.85 -12.46 -24.03
C ALA A 19 -1.75 -10.92 -24.01
N ARG A 20 -1.90 -10.27 -22.84
CA ARG A 20 -1.74 -8.82 -22.72
C ARG A 20 -0.25 -8.44 -22.76
N ALA A 21 0.15 -7.78 -23.84
CA ALA A 21 1.49 -7.20 -23.95
C ALA A 21 1.74 -6.11 -22.88
N ASN A 22 3.01 -5.99 -22.47
CA ASN A 22 3.46 -4.85 -21.68
C ASN A 22 3.20 -3.55 -22.46
N PRO A 23 2.63 -2.51 -21.83
CA PRO A 23 2.36 -1.27 -22.52
C PRO A 23 3.67 -0.55 -22.88
N ASP A 24 3.76 -0.01 -24.10
CA ASP A 24 4.98 0.61 -24.64
C ASP A 24 5.58 1.68 -23.72
N TRP A 25 4.73 2.49 -23.09
CA TRP A 25 5.17 3.54 -22.18
C TRP A 25 6.03 3.00 -21.02
N PHE A 26 5.74 1.79 -20.52
CA PHE A 26 6.49 1.20 -19.40
C PHE A 26 7.86 0.72 -19.86
N ASN A 27 7.92 0.15 -21.07
CA ASN A 27 9.19 -0.18 -21.71
C ASN A 27 10.04 1.08 -21.90
N ASP A 28 9.45 2.22 -22.27
CA ASP A 28 10.15 3.49 -22.47
C ASP A 28 10.50 4.23 -21.18
N ALA A 29 9.78 3.98 -20.10
CA ALA A 29 9.88 4.73 -18.85
C ALA A 29 11.28 4.62 -18.20
N LYS A 30 11.86 3.42 -18.20
CA LYS A 30 13.16 3.01 -17.61
C LYS A 30 13.34 3.26 -16.10
N PHE A 31 12.84 4.38 -15.57
CA PHE A 31 13.05 4.82 -14.19
C PHE A 31 11.73 5.28 -13.56
N GLY A 32 11.49 4.79 -12.35
CA GLY A 32 10.41 5.22 -11.48
C GLY A 32 10.83 5.22 -10.02
N ILE A 33 10.01 5.83 -9.17
CA ILE A 33 10.28 5.95 -7.72
C ILE A 33 9.23 5.15 -6.94
N PHE A 34 9.73 4.37 -5.99
CA PHE A 34 8.90 3.62 -5.05
C PHE A 34 8.82 4.36 -3.71
N ILE A 35 7.64 4.38 -3.12
CA ILE A 35 7.39 5.08 -1.85
C ILE A 35 6.74 4.11 -0.86
N HIS A 36 7.52 3.69 0.15
CA HIS A 36 7.00 3.05 1.36
C HIS A 36 6.71 4.12 2.40
N TRP A 37 5.43 4.37 2.66
CA TRP A 37 4.99 5.41 3.59
C TRP A 37 3.66 4.99 4.23
N GLY A 38 3.55 5.13 5.54
CA GLY A 38 2.40 4.67 6.31
C GLY A 38 2.63 4.86 7.81
N VAL A 39 1.83 4.19 8.64
CA VAL A 39 1.90 4.34 10.10
C VAL A 39 3.30 4.00 10.66
N TYR A 40 3.97 3.01 10.07
CA TYR A 40 5.35 2.64 10.41
C TYR A 40 6.38 3.76 10.18
N ALA A 41 6.07 4.78 9.38
CA ALA A 41 6.92 5.96 9.22
C ALA A 41 6.89 6.88 10.45
N VAL A 42 5.94 6.72 11.38
CA VAL A 42 5.93 7.48 12.64
C VAL A 42 7.09 7.06 13.56
N PRO A 43 7.26 5.76 13.92
CA PRO A 43 8.41 5.36 14.71
C PRO A 43 9.75 5.44 13.94
N SER A 44 9.73 5.35 12.60
CA SER A 44 10.90 5.61 11.74
C SER A 44 12.17 4.86 12.16
N TRP A 45 12.04 3.61 12.61
CA TRP A 45 13.15 2.89 13.23
C TRP A 45 13.20 1.41 12.86
N SER A 46 14.40 0.92 12.55
CA SER A 46 14.76 -0.49 12.50
C SER A 46 16.24 -0.65 12.82
N PRO A 47 16.71 -1.86 13.17
CA PRO A 47 18.13 -2.17 13.12
C PRO A 47 18.66 -1.95 11.69
N LYS A 48 19.93 -1.56 11.58
CA LYS A 48 20.57 -1.38 10.27
C LYS A 48 20.52 -2.69 9.47
N GLY A 49 20.00 -2.62 8.26
CA GLY A 49 19.85 -3.78 7.36
C GLY A 49 18.49 -4.48 7.48
N GLU A 50 17.61 -4.01 8.35
CA GLU A 50 16.22 -4.48 8.46
C GLU A 50 15.23 -3.42 7.95
N TYR A 51 14.04 -3.89 7.58
CA TYR A 51 12.96 -3.07 7.05
C TYR A 51 12.19 -2.34 8.17
N SER A 52 12.17 -1.01 8.09
CA SER A 52 11.46 -0.15 9.06
C SER A 52 9.95 -0.27 8.95
N GLU A 53 9.45 -0.58 7.77
CA GLU A 53 8.03 -0.82 7.48
C GLU A 53 7.50 -2.13 8.07
N TRP A 54 8.40 -2.99 8.57
CA TRP A 54 8.07 -4.21 9.32
C TRP A 54 7.97 -3.95 10.84
N TYR A 55 7.95 -2.68 11.28
CA TYR A 55 8.01 -2.31 12.70
C TYR A 55 7.01 -3.10 13.58
N TRP A 56 5.72 -3.18 13.16
CA TRP A 56 4.71 -3.91 13.92
C TRP A 56 5.05 -5.41 14.05
N HIS A 57 5.50 -6.03 12.95
CA HIS A 57 5.97 -7.42 12.97
C HIS A 57 7.18 -7.60 13.91
N SER A 58 8.19 -6.75 13.79
CA SER A 58 9.41 -6.82 14.59
C SER A 58 9.18 -6.53 16.08
N MET A 59 8.14 -5.76 16.45
CA MET A 59 7.69 -5.59 17.85
C MET A 59 7.16 -6.89 18.49
N GLY A 60 6.78 -7.88 17.69
CA GLY A 60 6.36 -9.20 18.17
C GLY A 60 7.47 -9.95 18.90
N LYS A 61 8.74 -9.70 18.52
CA LYS A 61 9.92 -10.30 19.16
C LYS A 61 10.32 -9.53 20.42
N LYS A 62 9.82 -9.96 21.58
CA LYS A 62 9.94 -9.27 22.88
C LYS A 62 11.35 -9.15 23.47
N ASP A 63 12.34 -9.84 22.91
CA ASP A 63 13.75 -9.69 23.26
C ASP A 63 14.56 -8.94 22.17
N GLY A 64 13.89 -8.62 21.06
CA GLY A 64 14.45 -7.99 19.86
C GLY A 64 14.75 -6.50 20.03
N ALA A 65 15.56 -5.97 19.12
CA ALA A 65 16.01 -4.58 19.16
C ALA A 65 14.84 -3.59 18.95
N THR A 66 13.89 -3.90 18.05
CA THR A 66 12.67 -3.09 17.85
C THR A 66 11.82 -3.01 19.09
N TRP A 67 11.62 -4.12 19.81
CA TRP A 67 10.87 -4.10 21.06
C TRP A 67 11.58 -3.30 22.16
N LYS A 68 12.90 -3.45 22.31
CA LYS A 68 13.69 -2.66 23.27
C LYS A 68 13.58 -1.16 23.00
N PHE A 69 13.75 -0.76 21.74
CA PHE A 69 13.54 0.63 21.32
C PHE A 69 12.11 1.09 21.63
N HIS A 70 11.10 0.28 21.27
CA HIS A 70 9.70 0.61 21.49
C HIS A 70 9.37 0.88 22.97
N VAL A 71 9.79 -0.03 23.86
CA VAL A 71 9.57 0.10 25.31
C VAL A 71 10.31 1.31 25.86
N GLN A 72 11.53 1.58 25.41
CA GLN A 72 12.32 2.72 25.87
C GLN A 72 11.73 4.06 25.43
N THR A 73 11.16 4.14 24.22
CA THR A 73 10.70 5.40 23.61
C THR A 73 9.22 5.69 23.87
N TYR A 74 8.36 4.67 23.81
CA TYR A 74 6.90 4.82 23.87
C TYR A 74 6.28 4.12 25.08
N GLY A 75 6.98 3.15 25.68
CA GLY A 75 6.51 2.38 26.82
C GLY A 75 5.84 1.06 26.43
N GLU A 76 5.92 0.07 27.32
CA GLU A 76 5.44 -1.30 27.06
C GLU A 76 3.93 -1.41 26.76
N LYS A 77 3.14 -0.48 27.28
CA LYS A 77 1.68 -0.45 27.06
C LYS A 77 1.27 0.25 25.76
N PHE A 78 2.20 0.92 25.09
CA PHE A 78 1.95 1.58 23.82
C PHE A 78 1.82 0.49 22.74
N LYS A 79 0.73 0.52 21.99
CA LYS A 79 0.45 -0.43 20.91
C LYS A 79 0.85 0.19 19.58
N TYR A 80 1.09 -0.65 18.58
CA TYR A 80 1.37 -0.15 17.23
C TYR A 80 0.24 0.73 16.69
N GLN A 81 -1.02 0.39 17.00
CA GLN A 81 -2.20 1.15 16.60
C GLN A 81 -2.22 2.57 17.16
N ASP A 82 -1.55 2.82 18.29
CA ASP A 82 -1.48 4.14 18.90
C ASP A 82 -0.63 5.12 18.04
N PHE A 83 0.13 4.63 17.05
CA PHE A 83 0.80 5.47 16.05
C PHE A 83 -0.12 5.98 14.96
N ALA A 84 -1.26 5.35 14.67
CA ALA A 84 -2.17 5.79 13.61
C ALA A 84 -2.63 7.26 13.74
N PRO A 85 -3.09 7.75 14.91
CA PRO A 85 -3.42 9.17 15.07
C PRO A 85 -2.19 10.10 15.04
N MET A 86 -0.98 9.56 15.18
CA MET A 86 0.28 10.32 15.09
C MET A 86 0.79 10.42 13.64
N PHE A 87 0.34 9.54 12.75
CA PHE A 87 0.61 9.63 11.32
C PHE A 87 -0.26 10.73 10.70
N LYS A 88 0.16 11.99 10.85
CA LYS A 88 -0.68 13.13 10.47
C LYS A 88 -0.43 13.68 9.07
N ALA A 89 0.72 13.38 8.48
CA ALA A 89 1.15 13.93 7.21
C ALA A 89 1.08 15.48 7.13
N GLU A 90 1.43 16.18 8.24
CA GLU A 90 1.23 17.64 8.39
C GLU A 90 2.00 18.47 7.34
N LEU A 91 3.10 17.93 6.80
CA LEU A 91 3.94 18.58 5.80
C LEU A 91 3.82 17.93 4.41
N PHE A 92 2.82 17.08 4.21
CA PHE A 92 2.60 16.42 2.93
C PHE A 92 1.98 17.39 1.90
N GLU A 93 2.83 17.78 0.95
CA GLU A 93 2.51 18.65 -0.17
C GLU A 93 2.63 17.86 -1.50
N PRO A 94 1.54 17.26 -2.02
CA PRO A 94 1.61 16.35 -3.17
C PRO A 94 2.16 17.03 -4.44
N LYS A 95 1.89 18.32 -4.63
CA LYS A 95 2.44 19.10 -5.75
C LYS A 95 3.95 19.29 -5.63
N HIS A 96 4.46 19.46 -4.41
CA HIS A 96 5.89 19.55 -4.17
C HIS A 96 6.58 18.21 -4.45
N TRP A 97 5.98 17.11 -4.01
CA TRP A 97 6.46 15.76 -4.32
C TRP A 97 6.50 15.52 -5.83
N ALA A 98 5.42 15.82 -6.54
CA ALA A 98 5.35 15.68 -8.00
C ALA A 98 6.42 16.52 -8.73
N ASP A 99 6.71 17.73 -8.26
CA ASP A 99 7.82 18.55 -8.79
C ASP A 99 9.19 17.87 -8.58
N VAL A 100 9.45 17.36 -7.37
CA VAL A 100 10.70 16.64 -7.06
C VAL A 100 10.83 15.40 -7.95
N PHE A 101 9.76 14.62 -8.09
CA PHE A 101 9.75 13.44 -8.96
C PHE A 101 10.02 13.80 -10.42
N LYS A 102 9.39 14.86 -10.93
CA LYS A 102 9.63 15.33 -12.29
C LYS A 102 11.09 15.72 -12.49
N ARG A 103 11.68 16.47 -11.55
CA ARG A 103 13.08 16.90 -11.60
C ARG A 103 14.07 15.75 -11.47
N SER A 104 13.69 14.67 -10.79
CA SER A 104 14.51 13.44 -10.74
C SER A 104 14.57 12.68 -12.08
N GLY A 105 13.66 12.97 -13.02
CA GLY A 105 13.53 12.27 -14.29
C GLY A 105 12.62 11.02 -14.24
N ALA A 106 12.04 10.70 -13.08
CA ALA A 106 11.12 9.59 -12.92
C ALA A 106 9.92 9.69 -13.88
N LYS A 107 9.57 8.56 -14.49
CA LYS A 107 8.45 8.46 -15.45
C LYS A 107 7.21 7.82 -14.83
N TYR A 108 7.37 7.10 -13.73
CA TYR A 108 6.28 6.58 -12.92
C TYR A 108 6.59 6.63 -11.43
N ILE A 109 5.54 6.65 -10.62
CA ILE A 109 5.61 6.54 -9.15
C ILE A 109 4.80 5.33 -8.72
N VAL A 110 5.28 4.60 -7.71
CA VAL A 110 4.53 3.54 -7.03
C VAL A 110 4.44 3.88 -5.55
N LEU A 111 3.25 4.23 -5.08
CA LEU A 111 2.97 4.45 -3.66
C LEU A 111 2.43 3.17 -3.02
N THR A 112 2.91 2.83 -1.84
CA THR A 112 2.26 1.87 -0.93
C THR A 112 0.84 2.32 -0.61
N SER A 113 -0.16 1.78 -1.31
CA SER A 113 -1.56 2.06 -0.99
C SER A 113 -1.96 1.40 0.34
N LYS A 114 -1.46 0.18 0.55
CA LYS A 114 -1.58 -0.62 1.77
C LYS A 114 -0.36 -1.53 1.88
N HIS A 115 0.30 -1.54 3.05
CA HIS A 115 1.40 -2.46 3.37
C HIS A 115 0.90 -3.62 4.25
N HIS A 116 1.80 -4.49 4.73
CA HIS A 116 1.44 -5.68 5.54
C HIS A 116 0.77 -5.37 6.89
N ASP A 117 0.86 -4.12 7.37
CA ASP A 117 0.15 -3.63 8.55
C ASP A 117 -1.34 -3.36 8.29
N GLY A 118 -1.79 -3.46 7.04
CA GLY A 118 -3.19 -3.31 6.63
C GLY A 118 -3.70 -1.87 6.61
N PHE A 119 -2.86 -0.87 6.89
CA PHE A 119 -3.28 0.53 6.92
C PHE A 119 -3.41 1.07 5.48
N CYS A 120 -4.62 1.47 5.10
CA CYS A 120 -4.87 2.02 3.76
C CYS A 120 -4.61 3.53 3.71
N LEU A 121 -3.89 4.01 2.69
CA LEU A 121 -3.67 5.44 2.42
C LEU A 121 -4.83 6.11 1.64
N TRP A 122 -5.99 5.48 1.63
CA TRP A 122 -7.21 5.93 0.96
C TRP A 122 -8.44 5.47 1.75
N PRO A 123 -9.65 6.04 1.52
CA PRO A 123 -10.87 5.71 2.27
C PRO A 123 -11.46 4.34 1.88
N SER A 124 -10.71 3.27 2.14
CA SER A 124 -11.11 1.88 1.94
C SER A 124 -12.22 1.48 2.91
N ALA A 125 -13.37 1.03 2.39
CA ALA A 125 -14.49 0.57 3.21
C ALA A 125 -14.16 -0.69 4.03
N GLN A 126 -13.26 -1.53 3.53
CA GLN A 126 -12.82 -2.77 4.19
C GLN A 126 -11.79 -2.52 5.29
N SER A 127 -11.13 -1.36 5.31
CA SER A 127 -10.23 -0.92 6.39
C SER A 127 -10.83 0.24 7.19
N TRP A 128 -12.12 0.16 7.52
CA TRP A 128 -12.79 1.16 8.37
C TRP A 128 -12.03 1.38 9.69
N ASN A 129 -11.83 2.65 10.07
CA ASN A 129 -11.00 3.12 11.19
C ASN A 129 -9.49 2.76 11.12
N TRP A 130 -9.04 2.12 10.04
CA TRP A 130 -7.64 1.76 9.82
C TRP A 130 -7.18 2.23 8.43
N ASN A 131 -7.52 3.49 8.13
CA ASN A 131 -7.12 4.17 6.90
C ASN A 131 -6.89 5.66 7.13
N SER A 132 -6.20 6.32 6.20
CA SER A 132 -5.77 7.72 6.34
C SER A 132 -6.90 8.76 6.32
N MET A 133 -8.10 8.38 5.89
CA MET A 133 -9.27 9.28 5.95
C MET A 133 -9.93 9.22 7.33
N ASP A 134 -10.04 8.03 7.91
CA ASP A 134 -10.72 7.83 9.19
C ASP A 134 -9.84 8.23 10.38
N ILE A 135 -8.51 8.06 10.29
CA ILE A 135 -7.58 8.35 11.39
C ILE A 135 -6.24 8.93 10.89
N GLY A 136 -5.65 9.81 11.69
CA GLY A 136 -4.35 10.42 11.40
C GLY A 136 -4.49 11.63 10.47
N PRO A 137 -4.19 11.53 9.16
CA PRO A 137 -4.17 12.68 8.26
C PRO A 137 -5.55 13.26 7.95
N HIS A 138 -6.61 12.46 8.04
CA HIS A 138 -7.96 12.76 7.54
C HIS A 138 -7.97 13.20 6.07
N ARG A 139 -7.16 12.50 5.26
CA ARG A 139 -6.90 12.81 3.85
C ARG A 139 -6.89 11.54 3.00
N ASP A 140 -7.34 11.67 1.75
CA ASP A 140 -7.16 10.66 0.72
C ASP A 140 -5.77 10.84 0.07
N LEU A 141 -4.74 10.25 0.70
CA LEU A 141 -3.35 10.44 0.29
C LEU A 141 -3.07 9.82 -1.09
N CYS A 142 -3.67 8.66 -1.39
CA CYS A 142 -3.61 8.04 -2.71
C CYS A 142 -4.21 8.96 -3.79
N GLY A 143 -5.39 9.52 -3.54
CA GLY A 143 -6.07 10.43 -4.47
C GLY A 143 -5.29 11.71 -4.72
N GLU A 144 -4.90 12.39 -3.65
CA GLU A 144 -4.16 13.65 -3.73
C GLU A 144 -2.81 13.51 -4.46
N LEU A 145 -2.06 12.43 -4.21
CA LEU A 145 -0.81 12.19 -4.92
C LEU A 145 -1.05 11.82 -6.39
N THR A 146 -2.10 11.02 -6.68
CA THR A 146 -2.46 10.66 -8.05
C THR A 146 -2.74 11.88 -8.91
N GLU A 147 -3.51 12.83 -8.39
CA GLU A 147 -3.82 14.08 -9.09
C GLU A 147 -2.56 14.89 -9.38
N ALA A 148 -1.69 15.07 -8.38
CA ALA A 148 -0.47 15.87 -8.53
C ALA A 148 0.55 15.23 -9.51
N VAL A 149 0.77 13.92 -9.41
CA VAL A 149 1.71 13.17 -10.26
C VAL A 149 1.24 13.18 -11.72
N ARG A 150 -0.06 12.99 -11.96
CA ARG A 150 -0.64 13.08 -13.31
C ARG A 150 -0.56 14.48 -13.89
N ALA A 151 -0.84 15.52 -13.08
CA ALA A 151 -0.69 16.91 -13.51
C ALA A 151 0.76 17.25 -13.89
N ALA A 152 1.75 16.56 -13.31
CA ALA A 152 3.16 16.70 -13.68
C ALA A 152 3.56 15.90 -14.94
N GLY A 153 2.65 15.11 -15.53
CA GLY A 153 2.91 14.26 -16.69
C GLY A 153 3.60 12.94 -16.35
N ILE A 154 3.49 12.48 -15.10
CA ILE A 154 4.11 11.25 -14.60
C ILE A 154 3.02 10.18 -14.42
N LYS A 155 3.37 8.93 -14.67
CA LYS A 155 2.49 7.77 -14.50
C LYS A 155 2.32 7.41 -13.02
N MET A 156 1.12 7.03 -12.61
CA MET A 156 0.83 6.74 -11.20
C MET A 156 0.50 5.26 -11.01
N GLY A 157 1.19 4.60 -10.09
CA GLY A 157 0.99 3.23 -9.71
C GLY A 157 0.78 3.06 -8.22
N PHE A 158 0.23 1.91 -7.83
CA PHE A 158 0.08 1.54 -6.44
C PHE A 158 0.69 0.18 -6.16
N TYR A 159 1.46 0.13 -5.07
CA TYR A 159 1.76 -1.10 -4.39
C TYR A 159 0.58 -1.51 -3.53
N TYR A 160 0.28 -2.80 -3.48
CA TYR A 160 -0.74 -3.35 -2.62
C TYR A 160 -0.26 -4.68 -2.03
N SER A 161 -0.21 -4.76 -0.70
CA SER A 161 0.05 -6.03 -0.05
C SER A 161 -1.18 -6.93 -0.06
N LEU A 162 -1.02 -8.13 -0.63
CA LEU A 162 -2.07 -9.14 -0.75
C LEU A 162 -2.56 -9.60 0.63
N TYR A 163 -1.66 -9.74 1.61
CA TYR A 163 -1.99 -10.19 2.95
C TYR A 163 -1.81 -9.10 4.02
N GLU A 164 -2.27 -9.38 5.23
CA GLU A 164 -2.14 -8.51 6.40
C GLU A 164 -1.74 -9.36 7.60
N TRP A 165 -0.57 -9.10 8.19
CA TRP A 165 -0.01 -9.96 9.25
C TRP A 165 -0.94 -10.21 10.43
N PHE A 166 -1.77 -9.21 10.75
CA PHE A 166 -2.55 -9.20 11.99
C PHE A 166 -4.05 -9.05 11.74
N ASN A 167 -4.50 -9.18 10.50
CA ASN A 167 -5.92 -9.15 10.19
C ASN A 167 -6.58 -10.45 10.71
N PRO A 168 -7.59 -10.36 11.61
CA PRO A 168 -8.22 -11.55 12.17
C PRO A 168 -8.87 -12.46 11.12
N LEU A 169 -9.39 -11.90 10.02
CA LEU A 169 -9.99 -12.67 8.95
C LEU A 169 -8.91 -13.41 8.14
N TYR A 170 -7.76 -12.77 7.86
CA TYR A 170 -6.65 -13.45 7.20
C TYR A 170 -6.13 -14.62 8.04
N LEU A 171 -5.93 -14.41 9.34
CA LEU A 171 -5.43 -15.45 10.25
C LEU A 171 -6.41 -16.61 10.45
N ALA A 172 -7.72 -16.34 10.41
CA ALA A 172 -8.75 -17.34 10.66
C ALA A 172 -9.21 -18.07 9.39
N ASP A 173 -9.36 -17.36 8.28
CA ASP A 173 -9.89 -17.88 7.03
C ASP A 173 -9.35 -17.06 5.82
N PRO A 174 -8.17 -17.42 5.29
CA PRO A 174 -7.56 -16.73 4.16
C PRO A 174 -8.46 -16.65 2.93
N LYS A 175 -9.30 -17.67 2.69
CA LYS A 175 -10.21 -17.68 1.54
C LYS A 175 -11.29 -16.63 1.68
N ARG A 176 -11.92 -16.54 2.86
CA ARG A 176 -12.89 -15.47 3.15
C ARG A 176 -12.22 -14.10 3.17
N TYR A 177 -11.00 -13.98 3.67
CA TYR A 177 -10.23 -12.73 3.56
C TYR A 177 -10.05 -12.30 2.10
N VAL A 178 -9.73 -13.23 1.19
CA VAL A 178 -9.61 -12.92 -0.23
C VAL A 178 -10.93 -12.38 -0.81
N ASP A 179 -12.04 -13.07 -0.56
CA ASP A 179 -13.35 -12.74 -1.14
C ASP A 179 -14.01 -11.49 -0.51
N GLU A 180 -13.91 -11.34 0.81
CA GLU A 180 -14.65 -10.33 1.59
C GLU A 180 -13.81 -9.07 1.87
N HIS A 181 -12.47 -9.15 1.81
CA HIS A 181 -11.57 -8.05 2.18
C HIS A 181 -10.62 -7.66 1.04
N MET A 182 -9.74 -8.56 0.60
CA MET A 182 -8.67 -8.25 -0.35
C MET A 182 -9.19 -7.86 -1.74
N LEU A 183 -10.05 -8.67 -2.35
CA LEU A 183 -10.59 -8.40 -3.69
C LEU A 183 -11.45 -7.13 -3.72
N PRO A 184 -12.35 -6.87 -2.75
CA PRO A 184 -13.05 -5.59 -2.66
C PRO A 184 -12.12 -4.38 -2.56
N GLN A 185 -11.03 -4.45 -1.77
CA GLN A 185 -10.05 -3.36 -1.66
C GLN A 185 -9.32 -3.09 -2.97
N ILE A 186 -8.75 -4.11 -3.61
CA ILE A 186 -8.04 -3.95 -4.88
C ILE A 186 -9.00 -3.40 -5.94
N LYS A 187 -10.25 -3.88 -5.97
CA LYS A 187 -11.27 -3.40 -6.91
C LYS A 187 -11.59 -1.93 -6.70
N ASP A 188 -11.78 -1.49 -5.45
CA ASP A 188 -11.97 -0.08 -5.13
C ASP A 188 -10.75 0.76 -5.57
N LEU A 189 -9.54 0.37 -5.16
CA LEU A 189 -8.30 1.06 -5.51
C LEU A 189 -8.13 1.24 -7.04
N VAL A 190 -8.33 0.16 -7.81
CA VAL A 190 -8.20 0.17 -9.27
C VAL A 190 -9.30 1.00 -9.92
N THR A 191 -10.56 0.84 -9.51
CA THR A 191 -11.68 1.55 -10.15
C THR A 191 -11.74 3.03 -9.80
N ARG A 192 -11.33 3.38 -8.58
CA ARG A 192 -11.30 4.77 -8.07
C ARG A 192 -10.19 5.58 -8.71
N TYR A 193 -8.96 5.08 -8.71
CA TYR A 193 -7.80 5.87 -9.15
C TYR A 193 -7.30 5.52 -10.54
N LYS A 194 -7.67 4.36 -11.09
CA LYS A 194 -7.28 3.87 -12.42
C LYS A 194 -5.76 3.89 -12.61
N PRO A 195 -4.97 3.27 -11.71
CA PRO A 195 -3.51 3.37 -11.76
C PRO A 195 -2.96 2.78 -13.07
N ASP A 196 -1.83 3.33 -13.52
CA ASP A 196 -1.06 2.82 -14.65
C ASP A 196 -0.29 1.53 -14.29
N ILE A 197 0.02 1.32 -12.99
CA ILE A 197 0.68 0.11 -12.46
C ILE A 197 -0.07 -0.38 -11.20
N VAL A 198 -0.30 -1.69 -11.12
CA VAL A 198 -0.62 -2.38 -9.87
C VAL A 198 0.59 -3.25 -9.53
N TRP A 199 1.18 -3.05 -8.35
CA TRP A 199 2.38 -3.74 -7.88
C TRP A 199 2.02 -4.60 -6.66
N PRO A 200 1.59 -5.86 -6.86
CA PRO A 200 1.22 -6.74 -5.75
C PRO A 200 2.46 -7.27 -5.02
N ASP A 201 2.31 -7.59 -3.74
CA ASP A 201 3.34 -8.22 -2.91
C ASP A 201 2.73 -9.08 -1.81
N GLY A 202 3.50 -10.01 -1.27
CA GLY A 202 3.12 -10.81 -0.12
C GLY A 202 2.38 -12.11 -0.45
N GLU A 203 2.55 -12.63 -1.65
CA GLU A 203 2.16 -13.97 -2.07
C GLU A 203 3.03 -15.08 -1.44
N TRP A 204 4.01 -14.72 -0.60
CA TRP A 204 5.11 -15.58 -0.14
C TRP A 204 4.68 -16.90 0.53
N GLU A 205 3.47 -16.94 1.10
CA GLU A 205 2.91 -18.11 1.79
C GLU A 205 1.94 -18.92 0.94
N HIS A 206 1.72 -18.54 -0.33
CA HIS A 206 0.72 -19.14 -1.20
C HIS A 206 1.30 -19.51 -2.58
N PRO A 207 0.88 -20.65 -3.16
CA PRO A 207 1.24 -20.98 -4.53
C PRO A 207 0.52 -20.04 -5.52
N SER A 208 1.04 -19.98 -6.75
CA SER A 208 0.40 -19.28 -7.87
C SER A 208 -0.86 -19.97 -8.41
N ASP A 209 -1.10 -21.21 -7.97
CA ASP A 209 -2.06 -22.16 -8.54
C ASP A 209 -3.35 -22.26 -7.72
#